data_AF-A0A7Y5N743-F1
#
_entry.id   AF-A0A7Y5N743-F1
#
_cell.length_a   1.000
_cell.length_b   1.000
_cell.length_c   1.000
_cell.angle_alpha   90.00
_cell.angle_beta   90.00
_cell.angle_gamma   90.00
#
_symmetry.space_group_name_H-M   'P 1'
#
loop_
_entity.id
_entity.type
_entity.pdbx_description
1 polymer ?
#
loop_
_entity_poly.entity_id
_entity_poly.type
_entity_poly.pdbx_seq_one_letter_code
_entity_poly.pdbx_strand_id
1 'polypeptide(L)'
;MTFEDLPPRASEIPLTDAVVAGDVVDLIIGEADRANGCVGLMICDQRHRGIQPVVLHDVSEDPGADGLVGLLELVLPLVGESRGSLLVARGRPHGSVVDDIDRVWHQAASDLG
;
A
#
# COMPACT_ATOMS: atom_id res chain seq x y z
N MET A 1 -4.29 11.47 -8.45
CA MET A 1 -5.58 12.13 -8.13
C MET A 1 -5.35 13.22 -7.10
N THR A 2 -6.36 14.05 -6.82
CA THR A 2 -6.36 14.99 -5.70
C THR A 2 -7.37 14.54 -4.63
N PHE A 3 -7.32 15.14 -3.43
CA PHE A 3 -8.28 14.84 -2.36
C PHE A 3 -9.74 15.13 -2.75
N GLU A 4 -9.98 16.02 -3.72
CA GLU A 4 -11.32 16.39 -4.20
C GLU A 4 -11.99 15.29 -5.03
N ASP A 5 -11.19 14.37 -5.57
CA ASP A 5 -11.67 13.24 -6.39
C ASP A 5 -12.20 12.09 -5.52
N LEU A 6 -11.93 12.11 -4.21
CA LEU A 6 -12.38 11.08 -3.28
C LEU A 6 -13.88 11.19 -2.97
N PRO A 7 -14.56 10.06 -2.69
CA PRO A 7 -15.94 10.09 -2.20
C PRO A 7 -16.05 10.90 -0.90
N PRO A 8 -17.21 11.56 -0.65
CA PRO A 8 -17.42 12.29 0.58
C PRO A 8 -17.16 11.41 1.81
N ARG A 9 -16.35 11.92 2.76
CA ARG A 9 -15.91 11.19 3.95
C ARG A 9 -15.11 9.91 3.63
N ALA A 10 -14.29 9.92 2.59
CA ALA A 10 -13.40 8.81 2.26
C ALA A 10 -12.54 8.33 3.45
N SER A 11 -12.14 9.24 4.36
CA SER A 11 -11.43 8.87 5.61
C SER A 11 -12.26 8.03 6.58
N GLU A 12 -13.57 7.95 6.41
CA GLU A 12 -14.47 7.10 7.19
C GLU A 12 -14.80 5.78 6.49
N ILE A 13 -14.39 5.61 5.23
CA ILE A 13 -14.65 4.40 4.44
C ILE A 13 -13.54 3.38 4.70
N PRO A 14 -13.87 2.13 5.06
CA PRO A 14 -12.90 1.06 5.16
C PRO A 14 -12.20 0.79 3.82
N LEU A 15 -10.87 0.70 3.82
CA LEU A 15 -10.05 0.38 2.65
C LEU A 15 -10.07 -1.11 2.27
N THR A 16 -10.99 -1.88 2.86
CA THR A 16 -11.39 -3.19 2.32
C THR A 16 -12.21 -3.04 1.04
N ASP A 17 -12.77 -1.86 0.78
CA ASP A 17 -13.36 -1.51 -0.51
C ASP A 17 -12.25 -1.24 -1.53
N ALA A 18 -12.14 -2.09 -2.55
CA ALA A 18 -11.07 -2.03 -3.53
C ALA A 18 -11.08 -0.75 -4.39
N VAL A 19 -12.26 -0.14 -4.61
CA VAL A 19 -12.36 1.11 -5.38
C VAL A 19 -11.74 2.25 -4.58
N VAL A 20 -12.17 2.40 -3.33
CA VAL A 20 -11.65 3.45 -2.45
C VAL A 20 -10.17 3.22 -2.12
N ALA A 21 -9.75 1.96 -1.95
CA ALA A 21 -8.34 1.63 -1.78
C ALA A 21 -7.51 2.05 -3.00
N GLY A 22 -8.00 1.84 -4.22
CA GLY A 22 -7.36 2.30 -5.45
C GLY A 22 -7.19 3.81 -5.50
N ASP A 23 -8.26 4.57 -5.21
CA ASP A 23 -8.22 6.02 -5.20
C ASP A 23 -7.25 6.57 -4.13
N VAL A 24 -7.23 5.95 -2.94
CA VAL A 24 -6.27 6.30 -1.88
C VAL A 24 -4.84 6.00 -2.33
N VAL A 25 -4.59 4.88 -3.01
CA VAL A 25 -3.27 4.57 -3.58
C VAL A 25 -2.85 5.63 -4.60
N ASP A 26 -3.74 6.08 -5.47
CA ASP A 26 -3.49 7.13 -6.46
C ASP A 26 -3.32 8.53 -5.86
N LEU A 27 -3.70 8.70 -4.60
CA LEU A 27 -3.46 9.91 -3.82
C LEU A 27 -2.09 9.87 -3.12
N ILE A 28 -1.67 8.70 -2.63
CA ILE A 28 -0.39 8.55 -1.89
C ILE A 28 0.81 8.34 -2.81
N ILE A 29 0.64 7.66 -3.94
CA ILE A 29 1.70 7.36 -4.90
C ILE A 29 1.50 8.24 -6.13
N GLY A 30 2.35 9.28 -6.24
CA GLY A 30 2.33 10.19 -7.37
C GLY A 30 2.94 9.60 -8.65
N GLU A 31 2.76 10.28 -9.78
CA GLU A 31 3.31 9.85 -11.06
C GLU A 31 4.84 9.71 -11.04
N ALA A 32 5.53 10.65 -10.38
CA ALA A 32 6.98 10.60 -10.22
C ALA A 32 7.45 9.38 -9.40
N ASP A 33 6.69 9.00 -8.38
CA ASP A 33 7.00 7.82 -7.55
C ASP A 33 6.83 6.53 -8.33
N ARG A 34 5.78 6.46 -9.16
CA ARG A 34 5.57 5.33 -10.08
C ARG A 34 6.70 5.23 -11.09
N ALA A 35 7.13 6.36 -11.66
CA ALA A 35 8.18 6.40 -12.67
C ALA A 35 9.56 5.93 -12.15
N ASN A 36 9.82 6.09 -10.86
CA ASN A 36 11.10 5.68 -10.24
C ASN A 36 11.00 4.35 -9.46
N GLY A 37 9.79 3.78 -9.35
CA GLY A 37 9.53 2.60 -8.53
C GLY A 37 9.41 2.94 -7.04
N CYS A 38 8.34 2.46 -6.39
CA CYS A 38 8.09 2.72 -4.98
C CYS A 38 7.24 1.64 -4.31
N VAL A 39 7.24 1.64 -2.97
CA VAL A 39 6.26 0.92 -2.15
C VAL A 39 5.47 1.92 -1.32
N GLY A 40 4.15 1.91 -1.47
CA GLY A 40 3.24 2.63 -0.59
C GLY A 40 2.67 1.69 0.46
N LEU A 41 2.65 2.16 1.71
CA LEU A 41 1.91 1.55 2.80
C LEU A 41 0.86 2.54 3.29
N MET A 42 -0.35 2.05 3.55
CA MET A 42 -1.36 2.77 4.30
C MET A 42 -1.67 2.00 5.57
N ILE A 43 -1.21 2.53 6.71
CA ILE A 43 -1.57 2.02 8.02
C ILE A 43 -3.04 2.37 8.25
N CYS A 44 -3.82 1.39 8.67
CA CYS A 44 -5.24 1.53 8.94
C CYS A 44 -5.57 1.29 10.40
N ASP A 45 -6.65 1.92 10.88
CA ASP A 45 -7.20 1.64 12.21
C ASP A 45 -7.93 0.28 12.28
N GLN A 46 -8.45 -0.04 13.45
CA GLN A 46 -9.26 -1.25 13.72
C GLN A 46 -10.56 -1.37 12.91
N ARG A 47 -10.95 -0.33 12.17
CA ARG A 47 -12.09 -0.31 11.25
C ARG A 47 -11.63 -0.32 9.79
N HIS A 48 -10.35 -0.60 9.56
CA HIS A 48 -9.69 -0.62 8.26
C HIS A 48 -9.69 0.73 7.54
N ARG A 49 -9.73 1.85 8.28
CA ARG A 49 -9.68 3.21 7.72
C ARG A 49 -8.25 3.71 7.70
N GLY A 50 -7.82 4.31 6.59
CA GLY A 50 -6.47 4.85 6.46
C GLY A 50 -6.19 5.97 7.48
N ILE A 51 -5.09 5.84 8.21
CA ILE A 51 -4.64 6.84 9.20
C ILE A 51 -3.31 7.48 8.84
N GLN A 52 -2.38 6.73 8.25
CA GLN A 52 -1.03 7.20 7.99
C GLN A 52 -0.48 6.57 6.70
N PRO A 53 -0.22 7.37 5.66
CA PRO A 53 0.52 6.92 4.49
C PRO A 53 2.03 6.91 4.78
N VAL A 54 2.73 5.94 4.21
CA VAL A 54 4.19 5.85 4.13
C VAL A 54 4.55 5.48 2.70
N VAL A 55 5.49 6.21 2.09
CA VAL A 55 5.98 5.89 0.75
C VAL A 55 7.49 5.71 0.82
N LEU A 56 7.96 4.58 0.28
CA LEU A 56 9.37 4.27 0.11
C LEU A 56 9.71 4.35 -1.37
N HIS A 57 10.58 5.28 -1.75
CA HIS A 57 10.97 5.52 -3.15
C HIS A 57 12.18 4.66 -3.54
N ASP A 58 12.56 4.73 -4.82
CA ASP A 58 13.76 4.10 -5.39
C ASP A 58 13.77 2.57 -5.27
N VAL A 59 12.60 1.96 -5.46
CA VAL A 59 12.44 0.50 -5.43
C VAL A 59 12.70 -0.06 -6.83
N SER A 60 13.60 -1.06 -6.90
CA SER A 60 13.94 -1.75 -8.15
C SER A 60 12.70 -2.24 -8.92
N GLU A 61 12.81 -2.33 -10.25
CA GLU A 61 11.75 -2.85 -11.12
C GLU A 61 11.47 -4.34 -10.91
N ASP A 62 12.49 -5.12 -10.53
CA ASP A 62 12.37 -6.54 -10.18
C ASP A 62 12.77 -6.78 -8.72
N PRO A 63 11.95 -6.32 -7.75
CA PRO A 63 12.23 -6.53 -6.35
C PRO A 63 11.70 -7.91 -5.93
N GLY A 64 12.59 -8.74 -5.38
CA GLY A 64 12.16 -9.92 -4.62
C GLY A 64 11.31 -9.54 -3.39
N ALA A 65 10.79 -10.55 -2.68
CA ALA A 65 9.96 -10.32 -1.49
C ALA A 65 10.76 -9.85 -0.25
N ASP A 66 12.06 -10.17 -0.15
CA ASP A 66 12.84 -9.99 1.09
C ASP A 66 12.82 -8.54 1.61
N GLY A 67 12.94 -7.57 0.70
CA GLY A 67 12.87 -6.15 1.06
C GLY A 67 11.49 -5.74 1.59
N LEU A 68 10.42 -6.25 0.97
CA LEU A 68 9.06 -6.05 1.46
C LEU A 68 8.87 -6.71 2.83
N VAL A 69 9.31 -7.96 3.00
CA VAL A 69 9.21 -8.70 4.25
C VAL A 69 9.89 -7.93 5.39
N GLY A 70 11.13 -7.49 5.20
CA GLY A 70 11.84 -6.70 6.21
C GLY A 70 11.14 -5.38 6.55
N LEU A 71 10.52 -4.72 5.56
CA LEU A 71 9.69 -3.54 5.80
C LEU A 71 8.43 -3.88 6.61
N LEU A 72 7.74 -4.97 6.27
CA LEU A 72 6.54 -5.41 6.97
C LEU A 72 6.86 -5.82 8.41
N GLU A 73 7.96 -6.52 8.66
CA GLU A 73 8.40 -6.88 10.02
C GLU A 73 8.62 -5.66 10.92
N LEU A 74 9.04 -4.51 10.36
CA LEU A 74 9.18 -3.26 11.10
C LEU A 74 7.84 -2.59 11.41
N VAL A 75 6.85 -2.72 10.53
CA VAL A 75 5.56 -1.99 10.61
C VAL A 75 4.48 -2.81 11.31
N LEU A 76 4.45 -4.14 11.12
CA LEU A 76 3.41 -5.02 11.64
C LEU A 76 3.24 -4.97 13.17
N PRO A 77 4.30 -4.84 14.02
CA PRO A 77 4.12 -4.67 15.45
C PRO A 77 3.24 -3.46 15.82
N LEU A 78 3.42 -2.33 15.14
CA LEU A 78 2.62 -1.12 15.34
C LEU A 78 1.16 -1.31 14.91
N VAL A 79 0.95 -2.02 13.80
CA VAL A 79 -0.40 -2.37 13.31
C VAL A 79 -1.08 -3.32 14.29
N GLY A 80 -0.36 -4.30 14.84
CA GLY A 80 -0.85 -5.25 15.81
C GLY A 80 -1.29 -4.61 17.12
N GLU A 81 -0.50 -3.67 17.67
CA GLU A 81 -0.84 -2.92 18.88
C GLU A 81 -2.16 -2.13 18.73
N SER A 82 -2.37 -1.55 17.55
CA SER A 82 -3.59 -0.79 17.23
C SER A 82 -4.77 -1.66 16.77
N ARG A 83 -4.57 -2.99 16.66
CA ARG A 83 -5.51 -3.95 16.04
C ARG A 83 -5.98 -3.50 14.65
N GLY A 84 -5.08 -2.82 13.94
CA GLY A 84 -5.34 -2.24 12.63
C GLY A 84 -5.16 -3.23 11.49
N SER A 85 -5.09 -2.68 10.28
CA SER A 85 -4.69 -3.40 9.09
C SER A 85 -3.71 -2.59 8.27
N LEU A 86 -3.12 -3.21 7.25
CA LEU A 86 -2.17 -2.57 6.36
C LEU A 86 -2.61 -2.76 4.92
N LEU A 87 -2.67 -1.69 4.15
CA LEU A 87 -2.77 -1.73 2.70
C LEU A 87 -1.37 -1.54 2.12
N VAL A 88 -0.98 -2.41 1.19
CA VAL A 88 0.31 -2.38 0.51
C VAL A 88 0.08 -2.10 -0.97
N ALA A 89 0.83 -1.16 -1.52
CA ALA A 89 0.78 -0.79 -2.93
C ALA A 89 2.18 -0.74 -3.53
N ARG A 90 2.30 -1.18 -4.78
CA ARG A 90 3.54 -1.10 -5.54
C ARG A 90 3.37 -0.05 -6.65
N GLY A 91 4.24 0.96 -6.64
CA GLY A 91 4.41 1.87 -7.76
C GLY A 91 5.53 1.36 -8.66
N ARG A 92 5.26 1.31 -9.97
CA ARG A 92 6.26 0.94 -10.98
C ARG A 92 5.97 1.63 -12.31
N PRO A 93 6.96 1.73 -13.20
CA PRO A 93 6.75 2.24 -14.55
C PRO A 93 5.77 1.35 -15.34
N HIS A 94 4.95 1.98 -16.17
CA HIS A 94 4.25 1.34 -17.30
C HIS A 94 3.32 0.14 -17.01
N GLY A 95 2.54 0.14 -15.92
CA GLY A 95 1.38 -0.74 -15.83
C GLY A 95 0.86 -1.04 -14.43
N SER A 96 -0.46 -1.22 -14.33
CA SER A 96 -1.19 -1.63 -13.12
C SER A 96 -1.68 -3.09 -13.17
N VAL A 97 -1.35 -3.83 -14.24
CA VAL A 97 -1.72 -5.24 -14.37
C VAL A 97 -0.88 -6.06 -13.41
N VAL A 98 -1.54 -6.90 -12.61
CA VAL A 98 -0.92 -7.80 -11.63
C VAL A 98 0.01 -8.80 -12.32
N ASP A 99 1.29 -8.76 -11.96
CA ASP A 99 2.33 -9.68 -12.43
C ASP A 99 2.71 -10.73 -11.36
N ASP A 100 3.71 -11.56 -11.64
CA ASP A 100 4.14 -12.62 -10.73
C ASP A 100 4.87 -12.08 -9.49
N ILE A 101 5.54 -10.93 -9.60
CA ILE A 101 6.18 -10.29 -8.45
C ILE A 101 5.09 -9.80 -7.48
N ASP A 102 3.99 -9.25 -7.99
CA ASP A 102 2.85 -8.84 -7.17
C ASP A 102 2.23 -10.04 -6.43
N ARG A 103 2.16 -11.21 -7.07
CA ARG A 103 1.71 -12.46 -6.42
C ARG A 103 2.68 -12.90 -5.32
N VAL A 104 3.99 -12.85 -5.59
CA VAL A 104 5.03 -13.20 -4.61
C VAL A 104 4.96 -12.27 -3.39
N TRP A 105 4.77 -10.97 -3.62
CA TRP A 105 4.58 -9.99 -2.55
C TRP A 105 3.31 -10.23 -1.75
N HIS A 106 2.18 -10.49 -2.42
CA HIS A 106 0.92 -10.80 -1.77
C HIS A 106 1.05 -12.06 -0.88
N GLN A 107 1.68 -13.12 -1.40
CA GLN A 107 1.88 -14.35 -0.63
C GLN A 107 2.78 -14.09 0.58
N ALA A 108 3.92 -13.42 0.39
CA ALA A 108 4.84 -13.11 1.49
C ALA A 108 4.17 -12.25 2.58
N ALA A 109 3.36 -11.27 2.20
CA ALA A 109 2.59 -10.47 3.15
C ALA A 109 1.53 -11.29 3.90
N SER A 110 0.90 -12.24 3.23
CA SER A 110 -0.10 -13.13 3.84
C SER A 110 0.52 -14.13 4.81
N ASP A 111 1.74 -14.60 4.53
CA ASP A 111 2.43 -15.59 5.38
C ASP A 111 2.95 -14.99 6.70
N LEU A 112 3.09 -13.66 6.76
CA LEU A 112 3.51 -12.92 7.97
C LEU A 112 2.37 -12.63 8.95
N GLY A 113 1.11 -12.75 8.51
CA GLY A 113 -0.10 -12.31 9.25
C GLY A 113 -0.96 -13.45 9.75
#